data_AF-A0A7L1GT40-F1
#
_entry.id   AF-A0A7L1GT40-F1
#
_cell.length_a   1.000
_cell.length_b   1.000
_cell.length_c   1.000
_cell.angle_alpha   90.00
_cell.angle_beta   90.00
_cell.angle_gamma   90.00
#
_symmetry.space_group_name_H-M   'P 1'
#
loop_
_entity.id
_entity.type
_entity.pdbx_description
1 polymer ?
#
loop_
_entity_poly.entity_id
_entity_poly.type
_entity_poly.pdbx_seq_one_letter_code
_entity_poly.pdbx_strand_id
1 'polypeptide(L)'
;SSATLPITFRCLEENNGVDRRITRFVLPVGATINMDGTALYEALAAIFIAQVNNYELDFGQIITISITATAASIGAAGIPQAGLVTMVIVLTSVGLPTEDITLIIAVDWFL
;
A
#
# COMPACT_ATOMS: atom_id res chain seq x y z
N SER A 1 9.18 -3.91 -5.62
CA SER A 1 8.98 -5.37 -5.53
C SER A 1 9.32 -6.15 -6.80
N SER A 2 9.00 -5.69 -8.01
CA SER A 2 9.21 -6.51 -9.23
C SER A 2 10.68 -6.86 -9.51
N ALA A 3 11.64 -6.01 -9.12
CA ALA A 3 13.06 -6.27 -9.32
C ALA A 3 13.61 -7.44 -8.49
N THR A 4 13.01 -7.76 -7.34
CA THR A 4 13.45 -8.86 -6.47
C THR A 4 12.80 -10.20 -6.81
N LEU A 5 11.81 -10.20 -7.72
CA LEU A 5 11.04 -11.38 -8.10
C LEU A 5 11.89 -12.59 -8.52
N PRO A 6 12.97 -12.46 -9.34
CA PRO A 6 13.81 -13.60 -9.72
C PRO A 6 14.51 -14.27 -8.52
N ILE A 7 14.89 -13.49 -7.50
CA ILE A 7 15.51 -14.02 -6.28
C ILE A 7 14.46 -14.77 -5.45
N THR A 8 13.24 -14.22 -5.34
CA THR A 8 12.13 -14.87 -4.64
C THR A 8 11.77 -16.22 -5.27
N PHE A 9 11.75 -16.31 -6.61
CA PHE A 9 11.60 -17.59 -7.33
C PHE A 9 12.63 -18.62 -6.89
N ARG A 10 13.91 -18.22 -6.88
CA ARG A 10 15.01 -19.10 -6.50
C ARG A 10 14.86 -19.59 -5.05
N CYS A 11 14.57 -18.69 -4.12
CA CYS A 11 14.40 -19.06 -2.71
C CYS A 11 13.23 -20.05 -2.50
N LEU A 12 12.09 -19.84 -3.17
CA LEU A 12 10.93 -20.72 -3.01
C LEU A 12 11.13 -22.10 -3.67
N GLU A 13 11.76 -22.14 -4.84
CA GLU A 13 11.99 -23.39 -5.58
C GLU A 13 13.17 -24.19 -5.03
N GLU A 14 14.30 -23.55 -4.71
CA GLU A 14 15.54 -24.22 -4.29
C GLU A 14 15.63 -24.44 -2.77
N ASN A 15 15.23 -23.46 -1.95
CA ASN A 15 15.37 -23.59 -0.48
C ASN A 15 14.12 -24.22 0.16
N ASN A 16 12.92 -23.86 -0.32
CA ASN A 16 11.65 -24.30 0.26
C ASN A 16 10.97 -25.44 -0.52
N GLY A 17 11.52 -25.84 -1.68
CA GLY A 17 11.02 -26.98 -2.46
C GLY A 17 9.61 -26.82 -3.02
N VAL A 18 9.13 -25.59 -3.22
CA VAL A 18 7.78 -25.32 -3.73
C VAL A 18 7.69 -25.67 -5.22
N ASP A 19 6.58 -26.29 -5.64
CA ASP A 19 6.37 -26.71 -7.03
C ASP A 19 6.41 -25.52 -7.99
N ARG A 20 7.23 -25.64 -9.04
CA ARG A 20 7.44 -24.61 -10.08
C ARG A 20 6.13 -24.16 -10.76
N ARG A 21 5.12 -25.03 -10.84
CA ARG A 21 3.82 -24.70 -11.43
C ARG A 21 3.06 -23.70 -10.57
N ILE A 22 3.21 -23.77 -9.24
CA ILE A 22 2.57 -22.85 -8.30
C ILE A 22 3.33 -21.52 -8.29
N THR A 23 4.66 -21.56 -8.12
CA THR A 23 5.50 -20.34 -8.03
C THR A 23 5.36 -19.47 -9.27
N ARG A 24 5.35 -20.07 -10.47
CA ARG A 24 5.25 -19.35 -11.75
C ARG A 24 3.91 -18.68 -12.00
N PHE A 25 2.87 -19.08 -11.30
CA PHE A 25 1.56 -18.42 -11.37
C PHE A 25 1.38 -17.41 -10.23
N VAL A 26 1.63 -17.83 -8.99
CA VAL A 26 1.32 -17.02 -7.80
C VAL A 26 2.27 -15.84 -7.64
N LEU A 27 3.58 -16.01 -7.90
CA LEU A 27 4.56 -14.94 -7.63
C LEU A 27 4.41 -13.73 -8.57
N PRO A 28 4.23 -13.88 -9.89
CA PRO A 28 4.02 -12.73 -10.76
C PRO A 28 2.72 -11.97 -10.45
N VAL A 29 1.65 -12.71 -10.13
CA VAL A 29 0.36 -12.12 -9.75
C VAL A 29 0.45 -11.42 -8.39
N GLY A 30 1.11 -12.06 -7.42
CA GLY A 30 1.31 -11.49 -6.09
C GLY A 30 2.21 -10.24 -6.11
N ALA A 31 3.22 -10.19 -6.99
CA ALA A 31 4.13 -9.05 -7.08
C ALA A 31 3.43 -7.74 -7.49
N THR A 32 2.27 -7.82 -8.16
CA THR A 32 1.47 -6.67 -8.55
C THR A 32 0.29 -6.44 -7.60
N ILE A 33 -0.44 -7.49 -7.23
CA ILE A 33 -1.69 -7.35 -6.47
C ILE A 33 -1.44 -7.26 -4.96
N ASN A 34 -0.41 -7.94 -4.44
CA ASN A 34 -0.18 -8.08 -3.00
C ASN A 34 0.63 -6.90 -2.43
N MET A 35 0.02 -5.71 -2.45
CA MET A 35 0.61 -4.48 -1.94
C MET A 35 0.23 -4.20 -0.47
N ASP A 36 0.45 -5.17 0.41
CA ASP A 36 0.12 -5.06 1.85
C ASP A 36 0.86 -3.90 2.52
N GLY A 37 2.14 -3.69 2.15
CA GLY A 37 2.93 -2.57 2.66
C GLY A 37 2.33 -1.22 2.28
N THR A 38 1.83 -1.08 1.05
CA THR A 38 1.16 0.14 0.58
C THR A 38 -0.16 0.36 1.32
N ALA A 39 -0.98 -0.68 1.49
CA ALA A 39 -2.25 -0.57 2.24
C ALA A 39 -2.01 -0.15 3.71
N LEU A 40 -0.99 -0.72 4.35
CA LEU A 40 -0.62 -0.37 5.72
C LEU A 40 -0.09 1.06 5.81
N TYR A 41 0.78 1.44 4.87
CA TYR A 41 1.30 2.81 4.79
C TYR A 41 0.18 3.84 4.64
N GLU A 42 -0.75 3.64 3.68
CA GLU A 42 -1.86 4.55 3.43
C GLU A 42 -2.79 4.69 4.64
N ALA A 43 -3.13 3.57 5.29
CA ALA A 43 -3.98 3.58 6.47
C ALA A 43 -3.34 4.34 7.64
N LEU A 44 -2.06 4.06 7.93
CA LEU A 44 -1.33 4.73 9.01
C LEU A 44 -1.12 6.21 8.72
N ALA A 45 -0.78 6.55 7.48
CA ALA A 45 -0.61 7.92 7.04
C ALA A 45 -1.91 8.74 7.16
N ALA A 46 -3.06 8.13 6.88
CA ALA A 46 -4.37 8.81 6.98
C ALA A 46 -4.74 9.07 8.44
N ILE A 47 -4.49 8.10 9.32
CA ILE A 47 -4.69 8.24 10.76
C ILE A 47 -3.72 9.30 11.32
N PHE A 48 -2.47 9.31 10.88
CA PHE A 48 -1.48 10.30 11.29
C PHE A 48 -1.92 11.73 10.91
N ILE A 49 -2.36 11.96 9.67
CA ILE A 49 -2.88 13.26 9.23
C ILE A 49 -4.09 13.69 10.07
N ALA A 50 -5.01 12.76 10.35
CA ALA A 50 -6.15 13.05 11.21
C ALA A 50 -5.70 13.50 12.61
N GLN A 51 -4.73 12.81 13.21
CA GLN A 51 -4.19 13.15 14.52
C GLN A 51 -3.47 14.49 14.55
N VAL A 52 -2.65 14.81 13.53
CA VAL A 52 -1.95 16.11 13.43
C VAL A 52 -2.94 17.28 13.34
N ASN A 53 -4.07 17.07 12.67
CA ASN A 53 -5.13 18.07 12.53
C ASN A 53 -6.13 18.10 13.69
N ASN A 54 -5.94 17.30 14.73
CA ASN A 54 -6.92 17.10 15.82
C ASN A 54 -8.32 16.71 15.29
N TYR A 55 -8.35 15.97 14.18
CA TYR A 55 -9.57 15.42 13.60
C TYR A 55 -9.89 14.08 14.27
N GLU A 56 -11.02 14.02 14.98
CA GLU A 56 -11.48 12.77 15.57
C GLU A 56 -12.08 11.87 14.49
N LEU A 57 -11.49 10.69 14.30
CA LEU A 57 -12.02 9.67 13.41
C LEU A 57 -13.07 8.83 14.14
N ASP A 58 -14.29 8.79 13.59
CA ASP A 58 -15.29 7.82 14.04
C ASP A 58 -14.97 6.41 13.54
N PHE A 59 -15.55 5.39 14.19
CA PHE A 59 -15.41 3.99 13.81
C PHE A 59 -15.77 3.74 12.34
N GLY A 60 -16.79 4.42 11.80
CA GLY A 60 -17.14 4.34 10.38
C GLY A 60 -16.02 4.81 9.45
N GLN A 61 -15.30 5.87 9.83
CA GLN A 61 -14.19 6.41 9.03
C GLN A 61 -12.97 5.49 9.06
N ILE A 62 -12.70 4.84 10.20
CA ILE A 62 -11.62 3.84 10.31
C ILE A 62 -11.88 2.66 9.37
N ILE A 63 -13.12 2.15 9.31
CA ILE A 63 -13.50 1.10 8.38
C ILE A 63 -13.36 1.57 6.93
N THR A 64 -13.83 2.77 6.62
CA THR A 64 -13.68 3.36 5.28
C THR A 64 -12.22 3.42 4.87
N ILE A 65 -11.33 3.98 5.70
CA ILE A 65 -9.88 4.05 5.46
C ILE A 65 -9.33 2.65 5.14
N SER A 66 -9.66 1.65 5.96
CA SER A 66 -9.17 0.28 5.79
C SER A 66 -9.58 -0.33 4.45
N ILE A 67 -10.85 -0.16 4.05
CA ILE A 67 -11.37 -0.69 2.78
C ILE A 67 -10.76 0.07 1.61
N THR A 68 -10.73 1.41 1.68
CA THR A 68 -10.22 2.25 0.59
C THR A 68 -8.73 2.06 0.37
N ALA A 69 -7.93 1.95 1.44
CA ALA A 69 -6.49 1.71 1.33
C ALA A 69 -6.19 0.32 0.73
N THR A 70 -6.97 -0.69 1.11
CA THR A 70 -6.84 -2.04 0.54
C THR A 70 -7.23 -2.06 -0.95
N ALA A 71 -8.28 -1.34 -1.32
CA ALA A 71 -8.69 -1.24 -2.72
C ALA A 71 -7.69 -0.43 -3.57
N ALA A 72 -7.16 0.66 -3.01
CA ALA A 72 -6.19 1.53 -3.67
C ALA A 72 -4.83 0.85 -3.87
N SER A 73 -4.38 0.05 -2.90
CA SER A 73 -3.09 -0.66 -2.98
C SER A 73 -3.04 -1.66 -4.15
N ILE A 74 -4.14 -2.34 -4.46
CA ILE A 74 -4.22 -3.23 -5.63
C ILE A 74 -4.07 -2.44 -6.94
N GLY A 75 -4.60 -1.20 -6.97
CA GLY A 75 -4.57 -0.32 -8.15
C GLY A 75 -3.22 0.36 -8.41
N ALA A 76 -2.32 0.39 -7.43
CA ALA A 76 -1.04 1.10 -7.51
C ALA A 76 0.01 0.42 -8.40
N ALA A 77 -0.21 -0.85 -8.80
CA ALA A 77 0.78 -1.73 -9.42
C ALA A 77 1.35 -1.32 -10.78
N GLY A 78 0.91 -0.21 -11.38
CA GLY A 78 1.31 0.20 -12.73
C GLY A 78 1.68 1.66 -12.91
N ILE A 79 1.59 2.50 -11.87
CA ILE A 79 1.75 3.95 -12.02
C ILE A 79 3.03 4.41 -11.29
N PRO A 80 4.03 4.99 -11.99
CA PRO A 80 5.14 5.68 -11.33
C PRO A 80 4.58 6.75 -10.39
N GLN A 81 5.06 6.81 -9.15
CA GLN A 81 4.55 7.77 -8.14
C GLN A 81 3.10 7.50 -7.68
N ALA A 82 2.57 6.29 -7.86
CA ALA A 82 1.21 5.88 -7.44
C ALA A 82 0.87 6.20 -5.98
N GLY A 83 1.86 6.16 -5.07
CA GLY A 83 1.67 6.36 -3.64
C GLY A 83 1.00 7.69 -3.29
N LEU A 84 1.28 8.76 -4.04
CA LEU A 84 0.64 10.05 -3.81
C LEU A 84 -0.83 10.07 -4.21
N VAL A 85 -1.12 9.52 -5.39
CA VAL A 85 -2.48 9.54 -5.94
C VAL A 85 -3.41 8.68 -5.10
N THR A 86 -2.93 7.50 -4.69
CA THR A 86 -3.66 6.58 -3.82
C THR A 86 -3.86 7.17 -2.42
N MET A 87 -2.86 7.84 -1.86
CA MET A 87 -3.00 8.56 -0.58
C MET A 87 -4.08 9.65 -0.63
N VAL A 88 -4.14 10.44 -1.71
CA VAL A 88 -5.21 11.44 -1.91
C VAL A 88 -6.59 10.78 -1.93
N ILE A 89 -6.73 9.62 -2.59
CA ILE A 89 -7.99 8.87 -2.63
C ILE A 89 -8.42 8.45 -1.21
N VAL A 90 -7.50 7.95 -0.40
CA VAL A 90 -7.81 7.53 0.97
C VAL A 90 -8.21 8.72 1.84
N LEU A 91 -7.48 9.84 1.79
CA LEU A 91 -7.81 11.04 2.58
C LEU A 91 -9.14 11.66 2.18
N THR A 92 -9.40 11.77 0.86
CA THR A 92 -10.66 12.33 0.34
C THR A 92 -11.86 11.44 0.67
N SER A 93 -11.68 10.12 0.80
CA SER A 93 -12.75 9.19 1.17
C SER A 93 -13.35 9.44 2.56
N VAL A 94 -12.57 10.03 3.47
CA VAL A 94 -12.98 10.38 4.83
C VAL A 94 -13.06 11.89 5.08
N GLY A 95 -12.82 12.70 4.04
CA GLY A 95 -12.93 14.17 4.11
C GLY A 95 -11.76 14.85 4.81
N LEU A 96 -10.58 14.23 4.86
CA LEU A 96 -9.38 14.82 5.46
C LEU A 96 -8.69 15.79 4.48
N PRO A 97 -8.03 16.84 5.01
CA PRO A 97 -7.28 17.79 4.19
C PRO A 97 -6.09 17.09 3.50
N THR A 98 -5.91 17.34 2.20
CA THR A 98 -4.85 16.72 1.38
C THR A 98 -3.57 17.55 1.34
N GLU A 99 -3.57 18.76 1.90
CA GLU A 99 -2.42 19.66 1.95
C GLU A 99 -1.28 19.12 2.83
N ASP A 100 -1.63 18.36 3.87
CA ASP A 100 -0.68 17.75 4.81
C ASP A 100 0.05 16.52 4.27
N ILE A 101 -0.29 16.06 3.05
CA ILE A 101 0.45 14.97 2.38
C ILE A 101 1.93 15.32 2.24
N THR A 102 2.27 16.60 2.12
CA THR A 102 3.66 17.07 2.05
C THR A 102 4.51 16.65 3.24
N LEU A 103 3.93 16.49 4.44
CA LEU A 103 4.63 15.97 5.62
C LEU A 103 5.09 14.52 5.41
N ILE A 104 4.26 13.71 4.76
CA ILE A 104 4.56 12.32 4.45
C ILE A 104 5.59 12.24 3.32
N ILE A 105 5.45 13.06 2.27
CA ILE A 105 6.41 13.12 1.15
C ILE A 105 7.84 13.37 1.63
N ALA A 106 8.00 14.23 2.64
CA ALA A 106 9.32 14.55 3.19
C ALA A 106 10.05 13.33 3.76
N VAL A 107 9.31 12.31 4.22
CA VAL A 107 9.85 11.07 4.81
C VAL A 107 9.67 9.83 3.93
N ASP A 108 8.95 9.95 2.81
CA ASP A 108 8.59 8.83 1.92
C ASP A 108 9.80 8.08 1.36
N TRP A 109 10.93 8.76 1.16
CA TRP A 109 12.17 8.13 0.69
C TRP A 109 12.81 7.17 1.70
N PHE A 110 12.49 7.34 2.99
CA PHE A 110 13.03 6.54 4.08
C PHE A 110 12.17 5.29 4.37
N LEU A 111 10.89 5.34 4.01
CA LEU A 111 9.90 4.28 4.24
C LEU A 111 9.89 3.27 3.08
#